data_AF-A0A5E6Q7C3-F1
#
_entry.id   AF-A0A5E6Q7C3-F1
#
_cell.length_a   1.000
_cell.length_b   1.000
_cell.length_c   1.000
_cell.angle_alpha   90.00
_cell.angle_beta   90.00
_cell.angle_gamma   90.00
#
_symmetry.space_group_name_H-M   'P 1'
#
loop_
_entity.id
_entity.type
_entity.pdbx_description
1 polymer ?
#
loop_
_entity_poly.entity_id
_entity_poly.type
_entity_poly.pdbx_seq_one_letter_code
_entity_poly.pdbx_strand_id
1 'polypeptide(L)'
;MADYGLSVTNTYGAVVISSTYKVMVFSERGSFRIQSRYTDREGSGAVAFVKPILTQEAPQVFFRHVNGFHTSLGVYITMLGGPGNWTGFLVTSAVRNGSNLQNYLMEYVICKFSDQPSPQRYGMNIFDAQGQIVFSSEDRVVRYHKFAKSWSLVVGDYVDTYKSNLVIEADDFVCVSSIDRGVTWFADGFGFVGMSLLDNNVPVLNITAQRAGGGYWYYQGTNGTCFGIPVCKFPSSRYYN
;
A
#
# COMPACT_ATOMS: atom_id res chain seq x y z
N MET A 1 -15.68 -11.99 -25.04
CA MET A 1 -16.50 -10.76 -25.04
C MET A 1 -15.67 -9.69 -25.72
N ALA A 2 -16.21 -8.98 -26.70
CA ALA A 2 -15.46 -7.91 -27.35
C ALA A 2 -15.26 -6.77 -26.34
N ASP A 3 -14.01 -6.41 -26.06
CA ASP A 3 -13.67 -5.18 -25.35
C ASP A 3 -14.10 -4.01 -26.25
N TYR A 4 -15.16 -3.30 -25.89
CA TYR A 4 -15.64 -2.16 -26.68
C TYR A 4 -14.88 -0.87 -26.28
N GLY A 5 -14.62 0.01 -27.25
CA GLY A 5 -14.26 1.41 -27.00
C GLY A 5 -12.81 1.79 -27.32
N LEU A 6 -11.92 1.73 -26.33
CA LEU A 6 -10.56 2.25 -26.41
C LEU A 6 -9.58 1.27 -25.73
N SER A 7 -8.49 0.95 -26.42
CA SER A 7 -7.33 0.27 -25.84
C SER A 7 -6.08 1.05 -26.20
N VAL A 8 -5.33 1.46 -25.18
CA VAL A 8 -4.03 2.11 -25.35
C VAL A 8 -2.98 1.11 -24.89
N THR A 9 -2.09 0.72 -25.79
CA THR A 9 -0.97 -0.19 -25.50
C THR A 9 0.35 0.54 -25.57
N ASN A 10 1.34 0.10 -24.78
CA ASN A 10 2.71 0.55 -24.95
C ASN A 10 3.38 -0.15 -26.15
N THR A 11 4.61 0.25 -26.48
CA THR A 11 5.41 -0.34 -27.56
C THR A 11 5.70 -1.84 -27.41
N TYR A 12 5.48 -2.41 -26.23
CA TYR A 12 5.64 -3.84 -25.94
C TYR A 12 4.30 -4.59 -25.89
N GLY A 13 3.19 -3.94 -26.27
CA GLY A 13 1.87 -4.55 -26.34
C GLY A 13 1.13 -4.67 -25.00
N ALA A 14 1.68 -4.14 -23.90
CA ALA A 14 0.98 -4.13 -22.62
C ALA A 14 -0.12 -3.07 -22.63
N VAL A 15 -1.34 -3.46 -22.26
CA VAL A 15 -2.49 -2.57 -22.14
C VAL A 15 -2.28 -1.60 -20.98
N VAL A 16 -2.34 -0.31 -21.27
CA VAL A 16 -2.14 0.81 -20.34
C VAL A 16 -3.47 1.39 -19.88
N ILE A 17 -4.43 1.51 -20.80
CA ILE A 17 -5.80 1.97 -20.53
C ILE A 17 -6.75 1.10 -21.36
N SER A 18 -7.81 0.58 -20.75
CA SER A 18 -8.94 0.03 -21.50
C SER A 18 -10.26 0.28 -20.79
N SER A 19 -11.37 -0.04 -21.47
CA SER A 19 -12.71 -0.07 -20.87
C SER A 19 -12.90 -1.18 -19.82
N THR A 20 -11.96 -2.13 -19.76
CA THR A 20 -12.02 -3.30 -18.87
C THR A 20 -11.03 -3.17 -17.70
N TYR A 21 -9.87 -2.52 -17.92
CA TYR A 21 -8.83 -2.37 -16.91
C TYR A 21 -8.77 -0.93 -16.40
N LYS A 22 -9.15 -0.76 -15.13
CA LYS A 22 -9.04 0.53 -14.42
C LYS A 22 -7.58 0.90 -14.21
N VAL A 23 -7.31 2.20 -14.22
CA VAL A 23 -5.97 2.75 -14.00
C VAL A 23 -5.88 3.40 -12.64
N MET A 24 -4.80 3.12 -11.90
CA MET A 24 -4.55 3.74 -10.61
C MET A 24 -4.16 5.20 -10.79
N VAL A 25 -4.84 6.08 -10.06
CA VAL A 25 -4.69 7.52 -10.13
C VAL A 25 -4.45 8.08 -8.73
N PHE A 26 -3.73 9.20 -8.67
CA PHE A 26 -3.48 9.91 -7.43
C PHE A 26 -4.76 10.56 -6.91
N SER A 27 -4.98 10.48 -5.59
CA SER A 27 -6.08 11.16 -4.91
C SER A 27 -5.57 12.33 -4.08
N GLU A 28 -4.69 12.05 -3.12
CA GLU A 28 -4.20 13.04 -2.16
C GLU A 28 -2.88 12.59 -1.54
N ARG A 29 -2.20 13.54 -0.88
CA ARG A 29 -1.01 13.29 -0.06
C ARG A 29 -1.03 14.11 1.21
N GLY A 30 -0.29 13.65 2.21
CA GLY A 30 -0.09 14.39 3.44
C GLY A 30 0.97 13.76 4.34
N SER A 31 1.00 14.20 5.59
CA SER A 31 1.85 13.66 6.64
C SER A 31 1.03 13.30 7.87
N PHE A 32 1.45 12.27 8.59
CA PHE A 32 0.83 11.86 9.84
C PHE A 32 1.88 11.38 10.83
N ARG A 33 1.49 11.22 12.09
CA ARG A 33 2.34 10.66 13.13
C ARG A 33 1.86 9.29 13.55
N ILE A 34 2.83 8.44 13.87
CA ILE A 34 2.60 7.19 14.60
C ILE A 34 3.22 7.37 15.98
N GLN A 35 2.43 7.19 17.03
CA GLN A 35 2.88 7.42 18.41
C GLN A 35 2.44 6.28 19.34
N SER A 36 3.32 5.89 20.27
CA SER A 36 2.96 5.01 21.40
C SER A 36 3.03 5.77 22.72
N ARG A 37 2.17 5.40 23.67
CA ARG A 37 2.19 5.93 25.05
C ARG A 37 3.22 5.21 25.92
N TYR A 38 3.49 3.95 25.61
CA TYR A 38 4.39 3.09 26.35
C TYR A 38 5.40 2.44 25.40
N THR A 39 6.53 2.01 25.95
CA THR A 39 7.65 1.40 25.20
C THR A 39 7.38 -0.07 24.87
N ASP A 40 6.40 -0.68 25.55
CA ASP A 40 6.00 -2.08 25.45
C ASP A 40 4.62 -2.26 24.79
N ARG A 41 4.11 -1.23 24.12
CA ARG A 41 2.82 -1.26 23.41
C ARG A 41 2.93 -0.80 21.97
N GLU A 42 1.91 -1.13 21.19
CA GLU A 42 1.75 -0.66 19.83
C GLU A 42 1.71 0.87 19.74
N GLY A 43 2.21 1.40 18.62
CA GLY A 43 1.99 2.78 18.23
C GLY A 43 0.75 2.87 17.35
N SER A 44 0.07 4.01 17.39
CA SER A 44 -1.12 4.26 16.59
C SER A 44 -0.99 5.56 15.79
N GLY A 45 -1.65 5.59 14.63
CA GLY A 45 -1.80 6.77 13.78
C GLY A 45 -3.12 6.67 13.01
N ALA A 46 -3.61 7.79 12.51
CA ALA A 46 -4.84 7.83 11.73
C ALA A 46 -4.81 8.98 10.73
N VAL A 47 -5.49 8.81 9.60
CA VAL A 47 -5.71 9.83 8.59
C VAL A 47 -7.15 9.74 8.10
N ALA A 48 -7.82 10.89 8.06
CA ALA A 48 -9.09 11.05 7.35
C ALA A 48 -8.82 11.60 5.96
N PHE A 49 -9.52 11.08 4.95
CA PHE A 49 -9.43 11.59 3.59
C PHE A 49 -10.08 12.96 3.48
N VAL A 50 -9.52 13.84 2.63
CA VAL A 50 -10.06 15.19 2.41
C VAL A 50 -11.48 15.14 1.86
N LYS A 51 -11.79 14.13 1.05
CA LYS A 51 -13.14 13.79 0.59
C LYS A 51 -13.31 12.28 0.56
N PRO A 52 -14.54 11.75 0.76
CA PRO A 52 -14.78 10.33 0.59
C PRO A 52 -14.42 9.86 -0.82
N ILE A 53 -13.77 8.71 -0.91
CA ILE A 53 -13.46 8.05 -2.19
C ILE A 53 -14.61 7.09 -2.52
N LEU A 54 -15.18 7.23 -3.72
CA LEU A 54 -16.43 6.57 -4.10
C LEU A 54 -16.23 5.28 -4.92
N THR A 55 -15.00 4.79 -4.99
CA THR A 55 -14.68 3.53 -5.67
C THR A 55 -15.25 2.33 -4.93
N GLN A 56 -15.64 1.29 -5.69
CA GLN A 56 -16.01 0.00 -5.11
C GLN A 56 -14.79 -0.67 -4.48
N GLU A 57 -13.65 -0.62 -5.17
CA GLU A 57 -12.38 -1.12 -4.68
C GLU A 57 -11.80 -0.22 -3.57
N ALA A 58 -11.09 -0.82 -2.62
CA ALA A 58 -10.39 -0.06 -1.59
C ALA A 58 -9.24 0.77 -2.22
N PRO A 59 -9.08 2.04 -1.80
CA PRO A 59 -7.93 2.86 -2.16
C PRO A 59 -6.62 2.19 -1.75
N GLN A 60 -5.57 2.46 -2.51
CA GLN A 60 -4.21 2.06 -2.17
C GLN A 60 -3.53 3.15 -1.35
N VAL A 61 -2.89 2.74 -0.26
CA VAL A 61 -2.21 3.62 0.68
C VAL A 61 -0.72 3.36 0.60
N PHE A 62 0.04 4.39 0.28
CA PHE A 62 1.49 4.31 0.22
C PHE A 62 2.12 5.15 1.33
N PHE A 63 3.12 4.59 2.01
CA PHE A 63 3.85 5.27 3.09
C PHE A 63 5.31 5.52 2.74
N ARG A 64 5.83 6.60 3.29
CA ARG A 64 7.26 6.92 3.33
C ARG A 64 7.65 7.33 4.73
N HIS A 65 8.70 6.72 5.26
CA HIS A 65 9.28 7.14 6.53
C HIS A 65 10.05 8.45 6.35
N VAL A 66 9.83 9.43 7.23
CA VAL A 66 10.55 10.71 7.21
C VAL A 66 11.60 10.75 8.33
N ASN A 67 11.17 10.56 9.58
CA ASN A 67 12.06 10.44 10.73
C ASN A 67 11.35 9.74 11.90
N GLY A 68 12.12 9.31 12.90
CA GLY A 68 11.59 8.81 14.16
C GLY A 68 12.67 8.48 15.19
N PHE A 69 12.25 8.15 16.42
CA PHE A 69 13.18 7.87 17.53
C PHE A 69 13.57 6.39 17.67
N HIS A 70 12.87 5.50 16.98
CA HIS A 70 13.08 4.07 17.09
C HIS A 70 13.53 3.49 15.73
N THR A 71 14.47 2.54 15.76
CA THR A 71 15.24 2.14 14.56
C THR A 71 14.56 1.09 13.69
N SER A 72 13.50 0.47 14.18
CA SER A 72 12.67 -0.48 13.44
C SER A 72 11.22 -0.05 13.45
N LEU A 73 10.49 -0.27 12.35
CA LEU A 73 9.07 0.09 12.21
C LEU A 73 8.35 -0.97 11.40
N GLY A 74 7.46 -1.73 12.04
CA GLY A 74 6.44 -2.58 11.43
C GLY A 74 5.08 -1.90 11.50
N VAL A 75 4.28 -2.01 10.44
CA VAL A 75 2.92 -1.43 10.36
C VAL A 75 1.94 -2.39 9.72
N TYR A 76 0.68 -2.29 10.12
CA TYR A 76 -0.45 -2.68 9.28
C TYR A 76 -1.46 -1.54 9.29
N ILE A 77 -2.34 -1.53 8.29
CA ILE A 77 -3.40 -0.54 8.21
C ILE A 77 -4.77 -1.19 8.30
N THR A 78 -5.76 -0.37 8.62
CA THR A 78 -7.17 -0.72 8.51
C THR A 78 -7.88 0.41 7.80
N MET A 79 -8.43 0.13 6.62
CA MET A 79 -9.21 1.11 5.88
C MET A 79 -10.50 1.44 6.62
N LEU A 80 -10.86 2.74 6.63
CA LEU A 80 -12.09 3.26 7.20
C LEU A 80 -13.12 3.50 6.11
N GLY A 81 -14.38 3.22 6.41
CA GLY A 81 -15.47 3.23 5.44
C GLY A 81 -15.64 1.88 4.74
N GLY A 82 -16.11 1.91 3.51
CA GLY A 82 -16.33 0.70 2.71
C GLY A 82 -16.58 1.02 1.24
N PRO A 83 -16.89 0.00 0.41
CA PRO A 83 -17.17 0.19 -1.02
C PRO A 83 -18.13 1.34 -1.28
N GLY A 84 -17.73 2.28 -2.13
CA GLY A 84 -18.51 3.48 -2.46
C GLY A 84 -18.42 4.64 -1.46
N ASN A 85 -17.74 4.46 -0.31
CA ASN A 85 -17.59 5.50 0.71
C ASN A 85 -16.39 5.25 1.64
N TRP A 86 -15.17 5.30 1.10
CA TRP A 86 -13.94 5.19 1.88
C TRP A 86 -13.56 6.53 2.47
N THR A 87 -13.25 6.59 3.77
CA THR A 87 -13.14 7.86 4.51
C THR A 87 -11.78 8.08 5.17
N GLY A 88 -10.90 7.07 5.18
CA GLY A 88 -9.58 7.19 5.80
C GLY A 88 -8.92 5.85 6.05
N PHE A 89 -7.92 5.86 6.91
CA PHE A 89 -7.29 4.65 7.43
C PHE A 89 -6.76 4.86 8.86
N LEU A 90 -6.68 3.76 9.59
CA LEU A 90 -5.93 3.64 10.84
C LEU A 90 -4.62 2.93 10.57
N VAL A 91 -3.60 3.26 11.35
CA VAL A 91 -2.31 2.60 11.36
C VAL A 91 -2.04 2.06 12.75
N THR A 92 -1.71 0.78 12.82
CA THR A 92 -1.14 0.17 14.00
C THR A 92 0.29 -0.21 13.70
N SER A 93 1.18 0.02 14.66
CA SER A 93 2.61 -0.20 14.49
C SER A 93 3.19 -1.01 15.64
N ALA A 94 4.20 -1.79 15.30
CA ALA A 94 5.00 -2.56 16.23
C ALA A 94 6.47 -2.33 15.91
N VAL A 95 7.29 -2.35 16.95
CA VAL A 95 8.75 -2.21 16.81
C VAL A 95 9.43 -3.40 17.46
N ARG A 96 10.59 -3.77 16.93
CA ARG A 96 11.43 -4.85 17.46
C ARG A 96 12.58 -4.24 18.23
N ASN A 97 12.75 -4.68 19.48
CA ASN A 97 13.86 -4.38 20.38
C ASN A 97 14.07 -2.87 20.63
N GLY A 98 14.07 -2.47 21.89
CA GLY A 98 14.37 -1.09 22.26
C GLY A 98 13.57 -0.63 23.47
N SER A 99 13.97 0.50 24.03
CA SER A 99 13.31 1.15 25.16
C SER A 99 12.78 2.54 24.81
N ASN A 100 12.81 2.92 23.53
CA ASN A 100 12.31 4.21 23.07
C ASN A 100 10.82 4.11 22.73
N LEU A 101 10.07 5.19 22.98
CA LEU A 101 8.70 5.31 22.50
C LEU A 101 8.68 5.32 20.97
N GLN A 102 7.63 4.73 20.40
CA GLN A 102 7.35 4.86 18.98
C GLN A 102 6.91 6.30 18.74
N ASN A 103 7.63 7.01 17.88
CA ASN A 103 7.27 8.35 17.47
C ASN A 103 7.86 8.60 16.08
N TYR A 104 7.04 8.44 15.07
CA TYR A 104 7.44 8.52 13.67
C TYR A 104 6.68 9.64 12.98
N LEU A 105 7.41 10.45 12.21
CA LEU A 105 6.81 11.26 11.16
C LEU A 105 6.81 10.44 9.87
N MET A 106 5.62 10.30 9.30
CA MET A 106 5.38 9.57 8.07
C MET A 106 4.74 10.50 7.05
N GLU A 107 5.03 10.25 5.77
CA GLU A 107 4.22 10.76 4.68
C GLU A 107 3.35 9.66 4.11
N TYR A 108 2.18 10.05 3.60
CA TYR A 108 1.28 9.16 2.90
C TYR A 108 0.88 9.73 1.55
N VAL A 109 0.59 8.83 0.62
CA VAL A 109 -0.08 9.10 -0.64
C VAL A 109 -1.21 8.11 -0.81
N ILE A 110 -2.38 8.63 -1.17
CA ILE A 110 -3.57 7.82 -1.47
C ILE A 110 -3.77 7.79 -2.97
N CYS A 111 -3.93 6.58 -3.47
CA CYS A 111 -4.23 6.31 -4.85
C CYS A 111 -5.56 5.55 -4.94
N LYS A 112 -6.34 5.81 -5.98
CA LYS A 112 -7.65 5.18 -6.21
C LYS A 112 -7.81 4.85 -7.68
N PHE A 113 -8.96 4.32 -8.05
CA PHE A 113 -9.42 4.35 -9.44
C PHE A 113 -10.27 5.60 -9.68
N SER A 114 -10.45 5.99 -10.94
CA SER A 114 -11.36 7.08 -11.30
C SER A 114 -12.74 6.83 -10.70
N ASP A 115 -13.28 7.82 -10.00
CA ASP A 115 -14.64 7.78 -9.42
C ASP A 115 -15.47 9.01 -9.82
N GLN A 116 -14.90 9.93 -10.61
CA GLN A 116 -15.60 11.08 -11.17
C GLN A 116 -15.16 11.32 -12.63
N PRO A 117 -16.10 11.64 -13.54
CA PRO A 117 -15.75 12.08 -14.88
C PRO A 117 -15.14 13.49 -14.83
N SER A 118 -14.22 13.79 -15.74
CA SER A 118 -13.72 15.16 -15.87
C SER A 118 -14.86 16.12 -16.28
N PRO A 119 -15.02 17.28 -15.61
CA PRO A 119 -15.96 18.31 -16.00
C PRO A 119 -15.38 19.27 -17.07
N GLN A 120 -14.14 19.05 -17.51
CA GLN A 120 -13.47 19.93 -18.48
C GLN A 120 -14.12 19.83 -19.87
N ARG A 121 -14.22 20.98 -20.56
CA ARG A 121 -14.78 21.05 -21.93
C ARG A 121 -14.00 20.21 -22.93
N TYR A 122 -12.69 20.08 -22.73
CA TYR A 122 -11.78 19.31 -23.56
C TYR A 122 -11.10 18.28 -22.67
N GLY A 123 -11.62 17.06 -22.68
CA GLY A 123 -11.14 15.94 -21.89
C GLY A 123 -11.66 14.61 -22.46
N MET A 124 -11.20 13.51 -21.87
CA MET A 124 -11.61 12.16 -22.24
C MET A 124 -12.06 11.41 -20.99
N ASN A 125 -13.27 10.86 -21.04
CA ASN A 125 -13.82 9.98 -20.03
C ASN A 125 -14.10 8.63 -20.70
N ILE A 126 -13.65 7.54 -20.09
CA ILE A 126 -13.93 6.17 -20.54
C ILE A 126 -14.81 5.53 -19.47
N PHE A 127 -15.89 4.90 -19.93
CA PHE A 127 -16.83 4.19 -19.08
C PHE A 127 -16.80 2.71 -19.41
N ASP A 128 -17.07 1.87 -18.41
CA ASP A 128 -17.32 0.45 -18.60
C ASP A 128 -18.72 0.17 -19.18
N ALA A 129 -19.03 -1.10 -19.40
CA ALA A 129 -20.33 -1.53 -19.93
C ALA A 129 -21.51 -1.24 -19.00
N GLN A 130 -21.25 -0.96 -17.71
CA GLN A 130 -22.24 -0.60 -16.69
C GLN A 130 -22.36 0.93 -16.53
N GLY A 131 -21.65 1.71 -17.35
CA GLY A 131 -21.65 3.16 -17.31
C GLY A 131 -20.86 3.75 -16.14
N GLN A 132 -20.01 2.96 -15.47
CA GLN A 132 -19.10 3.47 -14.44
C GLN A 132 -17.83 4.02 -15.09
N ILE A 133 -17.33 5.13 -14.56
CA ILE A 133 -16.07 5.71 -15.03
C ILE A 133 -14.90 4.77 -14.71
N VAL A 134 -14.04 4.50 -15.69
CA VAL A 134 -12.81 3.69 -15.51
C VAL A 134 -11.53 4.49 -15.77
N PHE A 135 -11.66 5.62 -16.46
CA PHE A 135 -10.58 6.57 -16.71
C PHE A 135 -11.14 7.97 -16.97
N SER A 136 -10.51 8.98 -16.38
CA SER A 136 -10.73 10.40 -16.67
C SER A 136 -9.39 11.06 -17.01
N SER A 137 -9.37 11.91 -18.04
CA SER A 137 -8.15 12.60 -18.48
C SER A 137 -7.63 13.66 -17.51
N GLU A 138 -8.45 14.07 -16.54
CA GLU A 138 -8.04 14.98 -15.47
C GLU A 138 -7.28 14.25 -14.36
N ASP A 139 -7.44 12.92 -14.28
CA ASP A 139 -6.78 12.14 -13.27
C ASP A 139 -5.28 12.04 -13.50
N ARG A 140 -4.53 12.10 -12.41
CA ARG A 140 -3.08 11.98 -12.44
C ARG A 140 -2.70 10.53 -12.27
N VAL A 141 -2.57 9.84 -13.41
CA VAL A 141 -2.16 8.43 -13.48
C VAL A 141 -0.87 8.20 -12.69
N VAL A 142 -0.91 7.21 -11.80
CA VAL A 142 0.21 6.75 -10.96
C VAL A 142 1.20 5.97 -11.82
N ARG A 143 2.48 6.25 -11.64
CA ARG A 143 3.56 5.53 -12.30
C ARG A 143 4.22 4.61 -11.28
N TYR A 144 4.08 3.31 -11.49
CA TYR A 144 4.85 2.33 -10.73
C TYR A 144 6.33 2.49 -11.02
N HIS A 145 7.14 2.53 -9.96
CA HIS A 145 8.58 2.66 -10.11
C HIS A 145 9.24 1.27 -10.07
N LYS A 146 8.87 0.46 -9.06
CA LYS A 146 9.39 -0.89 -8.88
C LYS A 146 8.40 -1.76 -8.12
N PHE A 147 8.69 -3.06 -8.08
CA PHE A 147 7.88 -4.05 -7.41
C PHE A 147 8.80 -4.99 -6.64
N ALA A 148 8.41 -5.37 -5.42
CA ALA A 148 8.95 -6.59 -4.82
C ALA A 148 8.48 -7.77 -5.66
N LYS A 149 9.39 -8.68 -6.02
CA LYS A 149 9.09 -9.84 -6.89
C LYS A 149 9.67 -11.16 -6.38
N SER A 150 10.52 -11.10 -5.36
CA SER A 150 11.16 -12.26 -4.75
C SER A 150 11.22 -12.03 -3.25
N TRP A 151 11.09 -13.10 -2.48
CA TRP A 151 10.97 -13.05 -1.03
C TRP A 151 11.80 -14.18 -0.42
N SER A 152 12.72 -13.85 0.49
CA SER A 152 13.51 -14.83 1.25
C SER A 152 13.03 -14.88 2.70
N LEU A 153 12.72 -16.07 3.19
CA LEU A 153 12.28 -16.29 4.57
C LEU A 153 13.48 -16.28 5.53
N VAL A 154 13.34 -15.53 6.62
CA VAL A 154 14.19 -15.59 7.80
C VAL A 154 13.31 -16.04 8.97
N VAL A 155 13.59 -17.24 9.48
CA VAL A 155 12.84 -17.82 10.61
C VAL A 155 13.30 -17.16 11.91
N GLY A 156 12.36 -16.68 12.71
CA GLY A 156 12.62 -16.15 14.04
C GLY A 156 12.06 -17.05 15.14
N ASP A 157 12.33 -16.69 16.40
CA ASP A 157 11.79 -17.47 17.54
C ASP A 157 10.27 -17.30 17.64
N TYR A 158 9.78 -16.07 17.45
CA TYR A 158 8.36 -15.71 17.56
C TYR A 158 7.78 -15.02 16.33
N VAL A 159 8.63 -14.44 15.47
CA VAL A 159 8.22 -13.67 14.29
C VAL A 159 9.12 -14.05 13.12
N ASP A 160 8.49 -14.53 12.05
CA ASP A 160 9.15 -14.79 10.78
C ASP A 160 9.18 -13.52 9.94
N THR A 161 10.27 -13.34 9.18
CA THR A 161 10.45 -12.18 8.30
C THR A 161 10.66 -12.64 6.86
N TYR A 162 9.79 -12.20 5.95
CA TYR A 162 9.98 -12.35 4.52
C TYR A 162 10.65 -11.08 3.98
N LYS A 163 11.90 -11.21 3.54
CA LYS A 163 12.68 -10.10 3.01
C LYS A 163 12.51 -9.98 1.50
N SER A 164 12.11 -8.81 1.01
CA SER A 164 12.05 -8.57 -0.45
C SER A 164 13.44 -8.36 -1.06
N ASN A 165 14.41 -7.93 -0.24
CA ASN A 165 15.73 -7.44 -0.67
C ASN A 165 15.66 -6.29 -1.71
N LEU A 166 14.49 -5.66 -1.85
CA LEU A 166 14.32 -4.49 -2.69
C LEU A 166 14.96 -3.29 -1.98
N VAL A 167 15.91 -2.64 -2.65
CA VAL A 167 16.49 -1.37 -2.16
C VAL A 167 15.39 -0.33 -2.10
N ILE A 168 15.18 0.31 -0.96
CA ILE A 168 14.22 1.42 -0.78
C ILE A 168 15.00 2.73 -0.64
N GLU A 169 14.73 3.68 -1.51
CA GLU A 169 15.35 5.01 -1.57
C GLU A 169 14.56 6.02 -0.74
N ALA A 170 15.16 7.18 -0.46
CA ALA A 170 14.60 8.16 0.46
C ALA A 170 13.26 8.79 -0.01
N ASP A 171 13.00 8.78 -1.32
CA ASP A 171 11.80 9.33 -1.96
C ASP A 171 10.78 8.25 -2.38
N ASP A 172 11.04 6.99 -2.04
CA ASP A 172 10.14 5.89 -2.32
C ASP A 172 8.98 5.84 -1.34
N PHE A 173 7.82 5.49 -1.89
CA PHE A 173 6.60 5.22 -1.17
C PHE A 173 6.21 3.77 -1.37
N VAL A 174 6.08 3.04 -0.26
CA VAL A 174 5.75 1.61 -0.23
C VAL A 174 4.25 1.43 -0.05
N CYS A 175 3.61 0.60 -0.87
CA CYS A 175 2.18 0.30 -0.77
C CYS A 175 1.86 -0.59 0.44
N VAL A 176 1.40 0.00 1.53
CA VAL A 176 1.09 -0.72 2.77
C VAL A 176 -0.28 -1.38 2.74
N SER A 177 -1.22 -0.88 1.93
CA SER A 177 -2.54 -1.49 1.70
C SER A 177 -2.48 -2.84 0.99
N SER A 178 -1.33 -3.20 0.39
CA SER A 178 -1.12 -4.55 -0.12
C SER A 178 -1.15 -5.62 0.99
N ILE A 179 -1.05 -5.20 2.25
CA ILE A 179 -1.23 -6.03 3.44
C ILE A 179 -2.30 -5.36 4.32
N ASP A 180 -3.53 -5.31 3.81
CA ASP A 180 -4.71 -4.87 4.60
C ASP A 180 -5.16 -6.02 5.52
N ARG A 181 -5.45 -5.69 6.80
CA ARG A 181 -5.93 -6.63 7.83
C ARG A 181 -5.14 -7.95 7.97
N GLY A 182 -3.81 -7.88 7.98
CA GLY A 182 -2.98 -9.03 8.32
C GLY A 182 -3.24 -10.27 7.44
N VAL A 183 -3.43 -10.03 6.14
CA VAL A 183 -3.76 -11.01 5.10
C VAL A 183 -3.27 -12.43 5.42
N THR A 184 -4.21 -13.29 5.80
CA THR A 184 -4.00 -14.66 6.29
C THR A 184 -3.87 -15.70 5.19
N TRP A 185 -4.10 -15.39 3.91
CA TRP A 185 -4.20 -16.45 2.90
C TRP A 185 -2.86 -17.13 2.56
N PHE A 186 -1.75 -16.38 2.52
CA PHE A 186 -0.42 -16.98 2.38
C PHE A 186 0.19 -17.38 3.73
N ALA A 187 -0.48 -16.94 4.78
CA ALA A 187 -0.03 -16.85 6.15
C ALA A 187 -0.98 -17.67 7.05
N ASP A 188 -1.59 -18.71 6.49
CA ASP A 188 -2.68 -19.45 7.12
C ASP A 188 -2.21 -19.99 8.49
N GLY A 189 -2.95 -19.66 9.56
CA GLY A 189 -2.57 -19.94 10.94
C GLY A 189 -1.74 -18.86 11.67
N PHE A 190 -1.32 -17.77 11.02
CA PHE A 190 -0.69 -16.62 11.67
C PHE A 190 -1.77 -15.60 12.11
N GLY A 191 -1.77 -15.23 13.40
CA GLY A 191 -2.76 -14.30 13.97
C GLY A 191 -2.51 -12.83 13.64
N PHE A 192 -1.27 -12.46 13.30
CA PHE A 192 -0.89 -11.08 12.95
C PHE A 192 0.19 -11.06 11.87
N VAL A 193 -0.04 -10.26 10.82
CA VAL A 193 0.90 -9.97 9.73
C VAL A 193 0.97 -8.46 9.52
N GLY A 194 2.17 -7.96 9.25
CA GLY A 194 2.40 -6.55 8.93
C GLY A 194 3.58 -6.35 7.98
N MET A 195 3.81 -5.11 7.61
CA MET A 195 4.90 -4.68 6.75
C MET A 195 5.95 -3.91 7.56
N SER A 196 7.21 -4.33 7.49
CA SER A 196 8.32 -3.52 8.00
C SER A 196 8.72 -2.48 6.97
N LEU A 197 8.75 -1.22 7.40
CA LEU A 197 9.19 -0.05 6.63
C LEU A 197 10.57 0.44 7.06
N LEU A 198 11.04 0.06 8.25
CA LEU A 198 12.36 0.41 8.77
C LEU A 198 12.95 -0.79 9.53
N ASP A 199 14.24 -1.08 9.30
CA ASP A 199 15.00 -2.10 10.02
C ASP A 199 16.42 -1.56 10.26
N ASN A 200 16.81 -1.40 11.53
CA ASN A 200 18.09 -0.77 11.92
C ASN A 200 18.37 0.58 11.24
N ASN A 201 17.37 1.48 11.19
CA ASN A 201 17.38 2.77 10.50
C ASN A 201 17.50 2.69 8.97
N VAL A 202 17.41 1.51 8.38
CA VAL A 202 17.41 1.34 6.93
C VAL A 202 15.97 1.18 6.45
N PRO A 203 15.50 2.02 5.49
CA PRO A 203 14.21 1.81 4.84
C PRO A 203 14.16 0.44 4.16
N VAL A 204 13.11 -0.32 4.42
CA VAL A 204 12.93 -1.68 3.88
C VAL A 204 11.50 -1.91 3.42
N LEU A 205 11.33 -2.94 2.61
CA LEU A 205 10.04 -3.57 2.33
C LEU A 205 10.16 -5.04 2.75
N ASN A 206 9.79 -5.35 3.98
CA ASN A 206 9.74 -6.72 4.48
C ASN A 206 8.34 -7.02 5.01
N ILE A 207 7.96 -8.28 5.02
CA ILE A 207 6.73 -8.74 5.67
C ILE A 207 7.13 -9.44 6.96
N THR A 208 6.42 -9.14 8.04
CA THR A 208 6.58 -9.81 9.33
C THR A 208 5.30 -10.52 9.68
N ALA A 209 5.41 -11.80 10.04
CA ALA A 209 4.30 -12.63 10.48
C ALA A 209 4.65 -13.25 11.83
N GLN A 210 3.74 -13.20 12.81
CA GLN A 210 3.94 -13.98 14.03
C GLN A 210 4.04 -15.47 13.68
N ARG A 211 4.79 -16.30 14.40
CA ARG A 211 4.73 -17.76 14.21
C ARG A 211 3.38 -18.31 14.68
N ALA A 212 2.85 -19.29 13.95
CA ALA A 212 1.59 -19.94 14.29
C ALA A 212 1.76 -20.80 15.55
N GLY A 213 0.86 -20.65 16.53
CA GLY A 213 0.85 -21.45 17.76
C GLY A 213 0.33 -22.89 17.58
N GLY A 214 0.09 -23.33 16.35
CA GLY A 214 -0.49 -24.62 15.98
C GLY A 214 -1.35 -24.50 14.71
N GLY A 215 -1.07 -25.32 13.70
CA GLY A 215 -1.67 -25.25 12.35
C GLY A 215 -0.70 -25.77 11.29
N TYR A 216 -1.13 -25.93 10.03
CA TYR A 216 -0.26 -26.40 8.93
C TYR A 216 0.96 -25.46 8.78
N TRP A 217 2.12 -25.96 9.20
CA TRP A 217 3.38 -25.24 9.11
C TRP A 217 3.88 -25.23 7.68
N TYR A 218 3.65 -24.15 6.94
CA TYR A 218 4.27 -23.97 5.63
C TYR A 218 5.76 -23.60 5.80
N TYR A 219 6.61 -24.62 6.01
CA TYR A 219 8.07 -24.46 6.04
C TYR A 219 8.63 -23.98 4.68
N GLN A 220 7.78 -24.03 3.65
CA GLN A 220 8.07 -23.68 2.27
C GLN A 220 8.06 -22.16 2.01
N GLY A 221 7.87 -21.33 3.04
CA GLY A 221 7.83 -19.87 2.90
C GLY A 221 6.64 -19.45 2.04
N THR A 222 6.87 -18.65 1.00
CA THR A 222 5.79 -18.24 0.08
C THR A 222 5.35 -19.37 -0.88
N ASN A 223 5.94 -20.56 -0.78
CA ASN A 223 5.68 -21.71 -1.67
C ASN A 223 5.80 -21.34 -3.17
N GLY A 224 6.82 -20.54 -3.51
CA GLY A 224 7.01 -20.03 -4.87
C GLY A 224 6.07 -18.89 -5.29
N THR A 225 5.17 -18.45 -4.39
CA THR A 225 4.32 -17.28 -4.62
C THR A 225 5.15 -16.00 -4.52
N CYS A 226 5.06 -15.15 -5.54
CA CYS A 226 5.70 -13.85 -5.54
C CYS A 226 4.68 -12.75 -5.27
N PHE A 227 4.77 -12.07 -4.12
CA PHE A 227 3.94 -10.89 -3.87
C PHE A 227 4.49 -9.70 -4.63
N GLY A 228 3.71 -9.19 -5.59
CA GLY A 228 3.97 -7.95 -6.31
C GLY A 228 3.57 -6.73 -5.50
N ILE A 229 4.37 -6.34 -4.50
CA ILE A 229 4.09 -5.11 -3.73
C ILE A 229 4.71 -3.91 -4.45
N PRO A 230 3.90 -2.94 -4.90
CA PRO A 230 4.41 -1.79 -5.62
C PRO A 230 5.11 -0.80 -4.70
N VAL A 231 6.17 -0.22 -5.23
CA VAL A 231 6.83 0.97 -4.70
C VAL A 231 6.81 2.04 -5.78
N CYS A 232 6.41 3.24 -5.40
CA CYS A 232 6.18 4.36 -6.31
C CYS A 232 6.95 5.59 -5.85
N LYS A 233 7.18 6.50 -6.78
CA LYS A 233 7.68 7.84 -6.48
C LYS A 233 6.58 8.85 -6.77
N PHE A 234 6.39 9.80 -5.85
CA PHE A 234 5.35 10.82 -5.96
C PHE A 234 5.97 12.23 -5.95
N PRO A 235 6.69 12.64 -7.02
CA PRO A 235 7.24 14.00 -7.10
C PRO A 235 6.13 15.04 -7.07
N SER A 236 6.34 16.10 -6.29
CA SER A 236 5.36 17.19 -6.11
C SER A 236 5.04 17.95 -7.40
N SER A 237 5.93 17.93 -8.39
CA SER A 237 5.67 18.49 -9.73
C SER A 237 4.51 17.82 -10.48
N ARG A 238 4.11 16.61 -10.06
CA ARG A 238 3.01 15.85 -10.67
C ARG A 238 1.91 15.53 -9.65
N TYR A 239 2.29 15.13 -8.44
CA TYR A 239 1.39 14.60 -7.42
C TYR A 239 1.29 15.59 -6.25
N TYR A 240 0.28 16.45 -6.30
CA TYR A 240 0.01 17.54 -5.37
C TYR A 240 -1.49 17.65 -5.12
N ASN A 241 -1.91 18.09 -3.94
CA ASN A 241 -3.33 18.33 -3.63
C ASN A 241 -3.86 19.52 -4.43
#